data_AF-A0A6I3U6H7-F1
#
_entry.id   AF-A0A6I3U6H7-F1
#
_cell.length_a   1.000
_cell.length_b   1.000
_cell.length_c   1.000
_cell.angle_alpha   90.00
_cell.angle_beta   90.00
_cell.angle_gamma   90.00
#
_symmetry.space_group_name_H-M   'P 1'
#
loop_
_entity.id
_entity.type
_entity.pdbx_description
1 polymer ?
#
loop_
_entity_poly.entity_id
_entity_poly.type
_entity_poly.pdbx_seq_one_letter_code
_entity_poly.pdbx_strand_id
1 'polypeptide(L)'
;MKGGDGKLSGLRIKQKRFADEYIISGNAYQSALRAGYSEKYAKARSSELLDNVGISDYIKNRMEELQDEKILTQKQILVMLSEIASGQAKETIVVTTK
;
A
#
# COMPACT_ATOMS: atom_id res chain seq x y z
N MET A 1 21.41 -16.31 -20.65
CA MET A 1 20.34 -17.21 -20.17
C MET A 1 19.03 -16.43 -20.16
N LYS A 2 18.07 -16.84 -20.99
CA LYS A 2 16.76 -16.19 -21.14
C LYS A 2 15.86 -16.68 -20.00
N GLY A 3 15.61 -15.84 -19.00
CA GLY A 3 14.61 -16.08 -17.95
C GLY A 3 13.22 -15.77 -18.51
N GLY A 4 12.68 -16.73 -19.27
CA GLY A 4 11.27 -16.74 -19.63
C GLY A 4 10.51 -17.32 -18.46
N ASP A 5 10.04 -16.48 -17.55
CA ASP A 5 9.19 -16.97 -16.48
C ASP A 5 7.74 -16.89 -16.96
N GLY A 6 7.15 -18.07 -17.06
CA GLY A 6 5.88 -18.33 -17.70
C GLY A 6 4.73 -17.50 -17.14
N LYS A 7 3.77 -17.33 -18.04
CA LYS A 7 2.39 -16.92 -17.82
C LYS A 7 1.76 -17.81 -16.72
N LEU A 8 1.66 -17.29 -15.49
CA LEU A 8 0.84 -17.83 -14.41
C LEU A 8 0.18 -16.64 -13.72
N SER A 9 -1.12 -16.75 -13.44
CA SER A 9 -2.12 -15.74 -13.10
C SER A 9 -1.91 -14.97 -11.77
N GLY A 10 -0.67 -14.58 -11.44
CA GLY A 10 -0.37 -13.83 -10.22
C GLY A 10 1.01 -13.16 -10.25
N LEU A 11 1.18 -12.11 -9.45
CA LEU A 11 2.46 -11.40 -9.32
C LEU A 11 3.54 -12.31 -8.74
N ARG A 12 4.74 -12.26 -9.34
CA ARG A 12 5.93 -12.90 -8.76
C ARG A 12 6.30 -12.18 -7.46
N ILE A 13 6.93 -12.89 -6.52
CA ILE A 13 7.34 -12.36 -5.21
C ILE A 13 8.11 -11.04 -5.32
N LYS A 14 9.03 -10.92 -6.29
CA LYS A 14 9.79 -9.69 -6.51
C LYS A 14 8.93 -8.53 -7.03
N GLN A 15 7.93 -8.81 -7.85
CA GLN A 15 7.02 -7.79 -8.38
C GLN A 15 6.06 -7.29 -7.29
N LYS A 16 5.58 -8.19 -6.42
CA LYS A 16 4.80 -7.82 -5.24
C LYS A 16 5.60 -6.93 -4.29
N ARG A 17 6.83 -7.34 -3.95
CA ARG A 17 7.76 -6.52 -3.14
C ARG A 17 8.04 -5.16 -3.78
N PHE A 18 8.22 -5.11 -5.10
CA PHE A 18 8.38 -3.84 -5.81
C PHE A 18 7.17 -2.94 -5.63
N ALA A 19 5.97 -3.48 -5.81
CA ALA A 19 4.73 -2.74 -5.65
C ALA A 19 4.55 -2.21 -4.22
N ASP A 20 4.79 -3.05 -3.20
CA ASP A 20 4.70 -2.66 -1.80
C ASP A 20 5.71 -1.52 -1.47
N GLU A 21 6.97 -1.65 -1.91
CA GLU A 21 7.97 -0.59 -1.73
C GLU A 21 7.64 0.69 -2.50
N TYR A 22 6.99 0.57 -3.66
CA TYR A 22 6.54 1.72 -4.45
C TYR A 22 5.39 2.45 -3.77
N ILE A 23 4.43 1.74 -3.18
CA ILE A 23 3.37 2.33 -2.36
C ILE A 23 3.97 3.14 -1.20
N ILE A 24 5.03 2.62 -0.57
CA ILE A 24 5.70 3.30 0.56
C ILE A 24 6.49 4.53 0.12
N SER A 25 7.25 4.42 -0.97
CA SER A 25 8.29 5.41 -1.32
C SER A 25 7.93 6.36 -2.47
N GLY A 26 6.97 5.98 -3.32
CA GLY A 26 6.68 6.65 -4.59
C GLY A 26 7.83 6.65 -5.60
N ASN A 27 8.93 5.94 -5.34
CA ASN A 27 10.15 5.98 -6.14
C ASN A 27 10.46 4.63 -6.80
N ALA A 28 10.18 4.51 -8.10
CA ALA A 28 10.33 3.25 -8.83
C ALA A 28 11.76 2.68 -8.76
N TYR A 29 12.78 3.51 -8.88
CA TYR A 29 14.18 3.07 -8.85
C TYR A 29 14.54 2.43 -7.51
N GLN A 30 14.25 3.14 -6.41
CA GLN A 30 14.53 2.67 -5.06
C GLN A 30 13.68 1.45 -4.70
N SER A 31 12.40 1.41 -5.12
CA SER A 31 11.54 0.25 -4.93
C SER A 31 12.08 -0.99 -5.63
N ALA A 32 12.61 -0.86 -6.85
CA ALA A 32 13.20 -1.98 -7.57
C ALA A 32 14.46 -2.51 -6.86
N LEU A 33 15.32 -1.63 -6.34
CA LEU A 33 16.48 -2.05 -5.56
C LEU A 33 16.08 -2.82 -4.30
N ARG A 34 15.14 -2.29 -3.52
CA ARG A 34 14.65 -2.91 -2.28
C ARG A 34 13.92 -4.23 -2.52
N ALA A 35 13.23 -4.34 -3.66
CA ALA A 35 12.61 -5.58 -4.11
C ALA A 35 13.61 -6.65 -4.59
N GLY A 36 14.90 -6.33 -4.64
CA GLY A 36 15.97 -7.27 -5.00
C GLY A 36 16.19 -7.40 -6.51
N TYR A 37 15.86 -6.38 -7.29
CA TYR A 37 16.36 -6.23 -8.66
C TYR A 37 17.80 -5.69 -8.63
N SER A 38 18.59 -6.04 -9.65
CA SER A 38 19.94 -5.49 -9.78
C SER A 38 19.88 -3.98 -10.06
N GLU A 39 20.92 -3.25 -9.66
CA GLU A 39 21.01 -1.82 -9.91
C GLU A 39 20.90 -1.47 -11.40
N LYS A 40 21.56 -2.24 -12.25
CA LYS A 40 21.45 -2.12 -13.71
C LYS A 40 20.00 -2.26 -14.18
N TYR A 41 19.26 -3.21 -13.62
CA TYR A 41 17.85 -3.40 -13.96
C TYR A 41 17.00 -2.23 -13.46
N ALA A 42 17.15 -1.85 -12.18
CA ALA A 42 16.40 -0.76 -11.58
C ALA A 42 16.59 0.55 -12.38
N LYS A 43 17.83 0.85 -12.78
CA LYS A 43 18.15 2.07 -13.55
C LYS A 43 17.53 2.06 -14.95
N ALA A 44 17.48 0.90 -15.60
CA ALA A 44 17.01 0.80 -16.97
C ALA A 44 15.51 0.52 -17.11
N ARG A 45 14.88 -0.13 -16.14
CA ARG A 45 13.55 -0.75 -16.30
C ARG A 45 12.60 -0.57 -15.11
N SER A 46 12.93 0.26 -14.12
CA SER A 46 12.02 0.47 -12.99
C SER A 46 10.69 1.12 -13.40
N SER A 47 10.67 1.97 -14.43
CA SER A 47 9.44 2.51 -15.02
C SER A 47 8.60 1.43 -15.69
N GLU A 48 9.24 0.52 -16.45
CA GLU A 48 8.55 -0.59 -17.12
C GLU A 48 7.82 -1.53 -16.12
N LEU A 49 8.29 -1.60 -14.86
CA LEU A 49 7.58 -2.33 -13.81
C LEU A 49 6.25 -1.67 -13.42
N LEU A 50 6.14 -0.34 -13.50
CA LEU A 50 4.88 0.37 -13.25
C LEU A 50 3.89 0.25 -14.41
N ASP A 51 4.39 0.09 -15.63
CA ASP A 51 3.58 -0.13 -16.84
C ASP A 51 3.03 -1.57 -16.93
N ASN A 52 3.53 -2.48 -16.08
CA ASN A 52 3.02 -3.83 -16.02
C ASN A 52 1.62 -3.84 -15.39
N VAL A 53 0.59 -4.14 -16.19
CA VAL A 53 -0.82 -4.15 -15.77
C VAL A 53 -1.06 -4.89 -14.46
N GLY A 54 -0.44 -6.06 -14.25
CA GLY A 54 -0.59 -6.81 -13.01
C GLY A 54 -0.02 -6.08 -11.78
N ILE A 55 1.09 -5.38 -11.93
CA ILE A 55 1.67 -4.53 -10.87
C ILE A 55 0.80 -3.31 -10.62
N SER A 56 0.35 -2.63 -11.68
CA SER A 56 -0.51 -1.44 -11.56
C SER A 56 -1.82 -1.76 -10.86
N ASP A 57 -2.48 -2.86 -11.24
CA ASP A 57 -3.73 -3.31 -10.63
C ASP A 57 -3.54 -3.67 -9.15
N TYR A 58 -2.45 -4.34 -8.80
CA TYR A 58 -2.13 -4.64 -7.41
C TYR A 58 -1.88 -3.38 -6.58
N ILE A 59 -1.13 -2.40 -7.12
CA ILE A 59 -0.91 -1.11 -6.45
C ILE A 59 -2.24 -0.42 -6.20
N LYS A 60 -3.12 -0.38 -7.21
CA LYS A 60 -4.43 0.24 -7.10
C LYS A 60 -5.28 -0.43 -6.01
N ASN A 61 -5.43 -1.75 -6.06
CA ASN A 61 -6.23 -2.49 -5.08
C ASN A 61 -5.66 -2.31 -3.67
N ARG A 62 -4.33 -2.38 -3.49
CA ARG A 62 -3.71 -2.20 -2.17
C ARG A 62 -3.86 -0.77 -1.65
N MET A 63 -3.84 0.23 -2.53
CA MET A 63 -4.10 1.62 -2.16
C MET A 63 -5.56 1.87 -1.77
N GLU A 64 -6.51 1.21 -2.43
CA GLU A 64 -7.94 1.21 -2.04
C GLU A 64 -8.12 0.56 -0.66
N GLU A 65 -7.53 -0.64 -0.44
CA GLU A 65 -7.51 -1.29 0.88
C GLU A 65 -6.90 -0.39 1.96
N LEU A 66 -5.79 0.29 1.68
CA LEU A 66 -5.16 1.20 2.63
C LEU A 66 -5.97 2.48 2.89
N GLN A 67 -6.79 2.92 1.94
CA GLN A 67 -7.75 4.01 2.17
C GLN A 67 -8.88 3.56 3.08
N ASP A 68 -9.37 2.34 2.91
CA ASP A 68 -10.41 1.75 3.75
C ASP A 68 -9.87 1.37 5.16
N GLU A 69 -8.63 0.88 5.25
CA GLU A 69 -7.93 0.58 6.50
C GLU A 69 -7.53 1.84 7.30
N LYS A 70 -7.51 3.03 6.69
CA LYS A 70 -7.49 4.29 7.44
C LYS A 70 -8.87 4.50 8.08
N ILE A 71 -9.08 3.81 9.20
CA ILE A 71 -10.31 3.77 10.03
C ILE A 71 -10.95 5.16 10.21
N LEU A 72 -10.13 6.22 10.24
CA LEU A 72 -10.61 7.60 10.21
C LEU A 72 -9.92 8.42 9.10
N THR A 73 -10.72 8.90 8.15
CA THR A 73 -10.33 9.99 7.25
C THR A 73 -10.00 11.26 8.04
N GLN A 74 -9.18 12.17 7.51
CA GLN A 74 -8.89 13.46 8.18
C GLN A 74 -10.17 14.21 8.58
N LYS A 75 -11.22 14.13 7.76
CA LYS A 75 -12.54 14.71 8.09
C LYS A 75 -13.15 14.05 9.31
N GLN A 76 -13.14 12.71 9.38
CA GLN A 76 -13.66 11.99 10.55
C GLN A 76 -12.82 12.25 11.81
N ILE A 77 -11.49 12.43 11.68
CA ILE A 77 -10.63 12.86 12.80
C ILE A 77 -11.07 14.22 13.31
N LEU A 78 -11.28 15.20 12.43
CA LEU A 78 -11.73 16.54 12.83
C LEU A 78 -13.12 16.52 13.48
N VAL A 79 -14.04 15.71 12.95
CA VAL A 79 -15.37 15.52 13.55
C VAL A 79 -15.25 14.92 14.96
N MET A 80 -14.49 13.84 15.12
CA MET A 80 -14.25 13.21 16.41
C MET A 80 -13.59 14.17 17.42
N LEU A 81 -12.58 14.94 17.00
CA LEU A 81 -11.95 15.96 17.84
C LEU A 81 -12.94 17.06 18.25
N SER A 82 -13.85 17.45 17.36
CA SER A 82 -14.89 18.44 17.64
C SER A 82 -15.93 17.90 18.64
N GLU A 83 -16.35 16.65 18.50
CA GLU A 83 -17.26 15.98 19.44
C GLU A 83 -16.64 15.86 20.84
N ILE A 84 -15.34 15.54 20.92
CA ILE A 84 -14.60 15.52 22.18
C ILE A 84 -14.53 16.93 22.78
N ALA A 85 -14.11 17.93 22.00
CA ALA A 85 -13.94 19.31 22.48
C ALA A 85 -15.28 19.96 22.91
N SER A 86 -16.39 19.57 22.28
CA SER A 86 -17.73 20.05 22.61
C SER A 86 -18.42 19.25 23.72
N GLY A 87 -17.78 18.21 24.25
CA GLY A 87 -18.36 17.34 25.29
C GLY A 87 -19.51 16.46 24.80
N GLN A 88 -19.65 16.28 23.49
CA GLN A 88 -20.67 15.43 22.86
C GLN A 88 -20.20 13.99 22.66
N ALA A 89 -18.90 13.73 22.81
CA ALA A 89 -18.33 12.39 22.76
C ALA A 89 -18.92 11.50 23.87
N LYS A 90 -19.52 10.37 23.49
CA LYS A 90 -20.08 9.39 24.42
C LYS A 90 -19.05 8.29 24.70
N GLU A 91 -18.71 8.12 25.97
CA GLU A 91 -17.89 6.99 26.42
C GLU A 91 -18.80 5.83 26.84
N THR A 92 -18.51 4.62 26.34
CA THR A 92 -19.24 3.41 26.74
C THR A 92 -18.49 2.74 27.89
N ILE A 93 -19.07 2.76 29.09
CA ILE A 93 -18.51 2.06 30.26
C ILE A 93 -19.27 0.75 30.44
N VAL A 94 -18.56 -0.38 30.35
CA VAL A 94 -19.14 -1.69 30.68
C VAL A 94 -19.12 -1.86 32.19
N VAL A 95 -20.30 -1.80 32.82
CA VAL A 95 -20.44 -2.02 34.27
C VAL A 95 -20.74 -3.49 34.51
N THR A 96 -19.77 -4.22 35.06
CA THR A 96 -19.96 -5.59 35.52
C THR A 96 -20.44 -5.56 36.97
N THR A 97 -21.69 -5.94 37.21
CA THR A 97 -22.26 -6.09 38.56
C THR A 97 -21.99 -7.51 39.08
N LYS A 98 -21.52 -7.62 40.33
CA LYS A 98 -21.45 -8.89 41.10
C LYS A 98 -22.44 -8.82 42.25
#